data_AF-A0A821P1U2-F1
#
_entry.id   AF-A0A821P1U2-F1
#
_cell.length_a   1.000
_cell.length_b   1.000
_cell.length_c   1.000
_cell.angle_alpha   90.00
_cell.angle_beta   90.00
_cell.angle_gamma   90.00
#
_symmetry.space_group_name_H-M   'P 1'
#
loop_
_entity.id
_entity.type
_entity.pdbx_description
1 polymer ?
#
loop_
_entity_poly.entity_id
_entity_poly.type
_entity_poly.pdbx_seq_one_letter_code
_entity_poly.pdbx_strand_id
1 'polypeptide(L)'
;LVPPDILESICKTIANNFITERNSGEVMAVGLNTIREICSKSYLAMDQDLLIDLSKYKSYRDKSVSASARSLIQLFREKNPQLLERKDRGKPTEFQRDLVPLDYGQSKPKSYLEGAEIFQQDIDDQDKQSIDEDDQDD
;
A
#
# COMPACT_ATOMS: atom_id res chain seq x y z
N LEU A 1 -7.48 14.52 7.86
CA LEU A 1 -7.87 13.09 7.94
C LEU A 1 -9.37 13.00 7.67
N VAL A 2 -9.81 12.01 6.89
CA VAL A 2 -11.23 11.81 6.54
C VAL A 2 -11.72 10.52 7.20
N PRO A 3 -12.85 10.53 7.93
CA PRO A 3 -13.40 9.33 8.56
C PRO A 3 -13.58 8.16 7.56
N PRO A 4 -13.11 6.93 7.88
CA PRO A 4 -13.13 5.80 6.95
C PRO A 4 -14.53 5.33 6.56
N ASP A 5 -15.48 5.40 7.48
CA ASP A 5 -16.89 5.02 7.34
C ASP A 5 -17.61 5.72 6.18
N ILE A 6 -17.32 7.02 5.99
CA ILE A 6 -17.86 7.81 4.88
C ILE A 6 -17.32 7.28 3.54
N LEU A 7 -16.01 7.03 3.48
CA LEU A 7 -15.36 6.55 2.25
C LEU A 7 -15.77 5.11 1.93
N GLU A 8 -15.95 4.27 2.94
CA GLU A 8 -16.44 2.90 2.78
C GLU A 8 -17.84 2.87 2.14
N SER A 9 -18.74 3.74 2.61
CA SER A 9 -20.09 3.89 2.04
C SER A 9 -20.05 4.30 0.56
N ILE A 10 -19.10 5.16 0.19
CA ILE A 10 -18.88 5.57 -1.21
C ILE A 10 -18.35 4.39 -2.04
N CYS A 11 -17.35 3.66 -1.55
CA CYS A 11 -16.81 2.47 -2.22
C CYS A 11 -17.91 1.42 -2.48
N LYS A 12 -18.75 1.15 -1.47
CA LYS A 12 -19.91 0.24 -1.59
C LYS A 12 -20.90 0.73 -2.63
N THR A 13 -21.20 2.03 -2.64
CA THR A 13 -22.12 2.62 -3.62
C THR A 13 -21.59 2.50 -5.05
N ILE A 14 -20.30 2.74 -5.26
CA ILE A 14 -19.65 2.56 -6.57
C ILE A 14 -19.71 1.10 -6.99
N ALA A 15 -19.34 0.17 -6.10
CA ALA A 15 -19.37 -1.26 -6.40
C ALA A 15 -20.77 -1.74 -6.80
N ASN A 16 -21.79 -1.38 -6.02
CA ASN A 16 -23.17 -1.83 -6.23
C ASN A 16 -23.80 -1.28 -7.53
N ASN A 17 -23.36 -0.12 -8.03
CA ASN A 17 -23.94 0.52 -9.20
C ASN A 17 -23.10 0.34 -10.47
N PHE A 18 -21.77 0.29 -10.37
CA PHE A 18 -20.86 0.27 -11.52
C PHE A 18 -20.24 -1.11 -11.75
N ILE A 19 -19.96 -1.88 -10.70
CA ILE A 19 -19.24 -3.15 -10.77
C ILE A 19 -20.23 -4.30 -10.69
N THR A 20 -21.13 -4.37 -11.67
CA THR A 20 -22.14 -5.44 -11.76
C THR A 20 -22.08 -6.09 -13.13
N GLU A 21 -22.45 -7.37 -13.22
CA GLU A 21 -22.46 -8.11 -14.50
C GLU A 21 -23.46 -7.57 -15.53
N ARG A 22 -24.36 -6.67 -15.11
CA ARG A 22 -25.32 -5.99 -15.99
C ARG A 22 -24.70 -4.82 -16.76
N ASN A 23 -23.55 -4.33 -16.32
CA ASN A 23 -22.87 -3.19 -16.93
C ASN A 23 -21.87 -3.65 -18.00
N SER A 24 -21.46 -2.72 -18.87
CA SER A 24 -20.37 -2.98 -19.81
C SER A 24 -19.03 -3.12 -19.07
N GLY A 25 -18.10 -3.87 -19.67
CA GLY A 25 -16.76 -4.04 -19.11
C GLY A 25 -16.02 -2.71 -18.90
N GLU A 26 -16.27 -1.72 -19.77
CA GLU A 26 -15.72 -0.37 -19.61
C GLU A 26 -16.22 0.32 -18.35
N VAL A 27 -17.53 0.28 -18.08
CA VAL A 27 -18.13 0.87 -16.87
C VAL A 27 -17.63 0.17 -15.61
N MET A 28 -17.52 -1.16 -15.65
CA MET A 28 -16.96 -1.94 -14.54
C MET A 28 -15.49 -1.60 -14.28
N ALA A 29 -14.68 -1.47 -15.34
CA ALA A 29 -13.27 -1.11 -15.23
C ALA A 29 -13.09 0.30 -14.66
N VAL A 30 -13.92 1.26 -15.09
CA VAL A 30 -13.97 2.60 -14.49
C VAL A 30 -14.29 2.51 -13.00
N GLY A 31 -15.32 1.77 -12.60
CA GLY A 31 -15.68 1.59 -11.19
C GLY A 31 -14.55 1.01 -10.35
N LEU A 32 -13.90 -0.07 -10.83
CA LEU A 32 -12.75 -0.68 -10.15
C LEU A 32 -11.56 0.29 -10.02
N ASN A 33 -11.24 1.03 -11.08
CA ASN A 33 -10.16 2.01 -11.04
C ASN A 33 -10.49 3.17 -10.09
N THR A 34 -11.74 3.65 -10.06
CA THR A 34 -12.16 4.69 -9.12
C THR A 34 -11.99 4.24 -7.68
N ILE A 35 -12.44 3.03 -7.33
CA ILE A 35 -12.25 2.48 -5.99
C ILE A 35 -10.75 2.34 -5.65
N ARG A 36 -9.93 1.88 -6.61
CA ARG A 36 -8.47 1.82 -6.43
C ARG A 36 -7.87 3.19 -6.11
N GLU A 37 -8.28 4.25 -6.81
CA GLU A 37 -7.76 5.60 -6.56
C GLU A 37 -8.22 6.16 -5.20
N ILE A 38 -9.43 5.85 -4.76
CA ILE A 38 -9.87 6.19 -3.40
C ILE A 38 -8.97 5.47 -2.36
N CYS A 39 -8.76 4.17 -2.57
CA CYS A 39 -7.93 3.35 -1.67
C CYS A 39 -6.44 3.74 -1.70
N SER A 40 -5.95 4.32 -2.80
CA SER A 40 -4.57 4.79 -2.90
C SER A 40 -4.30 5.98 -1.96
N LYS A 41 -5.33 6.79 -1.71
CA LYS A 41 -5.31 7.90 -0.74
C LYS A 41 -5.68 7.46 0.67
N SER A 42 -6.61 6.54 0.81
CA SER A 42 -7.04 6.00 2.11
C SER A 42 -7.40 4.52 1.98
N TYR A 43 -6.48 3.63 2.31
CA TYR A 43 -6.73 2.18 2.23
C TYR A 43 -7.74 1.69 3.28
N LEU A 44 -7.96 2.47 4.36
CA LEU A 44 -8.97 2.20 5.39
C LEU A 44 -10.40 2.36 4.87
N ALA A 45 -10.60 2.93 3.68
CA ALA A 45 -11.90 3.04 3.03
C ALA A 45 -12.43 1.71 2.45
N MET A 46 -11.67 0.63 2.56
CA MET A 46 -12.02 -0.66 1.98
C MET A 46 -12.33 -1.68 3.07
N ASP A 47 -13.50 -2.31 2.91
CA ASP A 47 -13.90 -3.44 3.73
C ASP A 47 -13.31 -4.76 3.19
N GLN A 48 -13.10 -5.72 4.09
CA GLN A 48 -12.50 -7.01 3.74
C GLN A 48 -13.38 -7.80 2.77
N ASP A 49 -14.69 -7.90 3.02
CA ASP A 49 -15.60 -8.69 2.20
C ASP A 49 -15.71 -8.07 0.80
N LEU A 50 -15.82 -6.75 0.74
CA LEU A 50 -15.82 -6.02 -0.53
C LEU A 50 -14.52 -6.24 -1.31
N LEU A 51 -13.35 -6.16 -0.67
CA LEU A 51 -12.08 -6.39 -1.35
C LEU A 51 -11.97 -7.80 -1.92
N ILE A 52 -12.42 -8.80 -1.17
CA ILE A 52 -12.46 -10.19 -1.62
C ILE A 52 -13.36 -10.31 -2.85
N ASP A 53 -14.54 -9.71 -2.83
CA ASP A 53 -15.47 -9.74 -3.96
C ASP A 53 -14.89 -9.05 -5.20
N LEU A 54 -14.31 -7.86 -5.03
CA LEU A 54 -13.67 -7.13 -6.13
C LEU A 54 -12.44 -7.88 -6.68
N SER A 55 -11.69 -8.60 -5.84
CA SER A 55 -10.53 -9.39 -6.26
C SER A 55 -10.90 -10.55 -7.20
N LYS A 56 -12.14 -11.07 -7.13
CA LYS A 56 -12.61 -12.16 -8.00
C LYS A 56 -12.59 -11.77 -9.47
N TYR A 57 -12.73 -10.48 -9.78
CA TYR A 57 -12.65 -9.96 -11.14
C TYR A 57 -11.25 -10.05 -11.78
N LYS A 58 -10.21 -10.48 -11.05
CA LYS A 58 -8.86 -10.70 -11.60
C LYS A 58 -8.82 -11.72 -12.75
N SER A 59 -9.79 -12.63 -12.82
CA SER A 59 -9.91 -13.63 -13.90
C SER A 59 -11.10 -13.35 -14.82
N TYR A 60 -11.63 -12.12 -14.79
CA TYR A 60 -12.77 -11.74 -15.61
C TYR A 60 -12.43 -11.78 -17.11
N ARG A 61 -13.45 -12.09 -17.94
CA ARG A 61 -13.28 -12.26 -19.40
C ARG A 61 -12.76 -10.99 -20.07
N ASP A 62 -13.22 -9.83 -19.61
CA ASP A 62 -12.75 -8.54 -20.10
C ASP A 62 -11.35 -8.20 -19.53
N LYS A 63 -10.41 -7.92 -20.42
CA LYS A 63 -9.02 -7.61 -20.05
C LYS A 63 -8.91 -6.31 -19.26
N SER A 64 -9.72 -5.30 -19.58
CA SER A 64 -9.72 -4.01 -18.87
C SER A 64 -10.18 -4.20 -17.42
N VAL A 65 -11.28 -4.91 -17.22
CA VAL A 65 -11.80 -5.25 -15.87
C VAL A 65 -10.79 -6.07 -15.08
N SER A 66 -10.22 -7.11 -15.70
CA SER A 66 -9.27 -7.97 -15.03
C SER A 66 -7.93 -7.27 -14.73
N ALA A 67 -7.50 -6.30 -15.55
CA ALA A 67 -6.34 -5.46 -15.27
C ALA A 67 -6.62 -4.51 -14.09
N SER A 68 -7.79 -3.86 -14.06
CA SER A 68 -8.22 -3.01 -12.96
C SER A 68 -8.28 -3.77 -11.63
N ALA A 69 -8.90 -4.95 -11.60
CA ALA A 69 -8.95 -5.78 -10.39
C ALA A 69 -7.55 -6.20 -9.90
N ARG A 70 -6.64 -6.58 -10.82
CA ARG A 70 -5.24 -6.89 -10.46
C ARG A 70 -4.51 -5.68 -9.90
N SER A 71 -4.76 -4.49 -10.43
CA SER A 71 -4.14 -3.25 -9.94
C SER A 71 -4.61 -2.88 -8.51
N LEU A 72 -5.86 -3.21 -8.17
CA LEU A 72 -6.39 -3.07 -6.81
C LEU A 72 -5.73 -4.08 -5.85
N ILE A 73 -5.62 -5.35 -6.26
CA ILE A 73 -4.89 -6.37 -5.49
C ILE A 73 -3.46 -5.93 -5.22
N GLN A 74 -2.76 -5.40 -6.23
CA GLN A 74 -1.39 -4.92 -6.09
C GLN A 74 -1.27 -3.79 -5.07
N LEU A 75 -2.21 -2.83 -5.08
CA LEU A 75 -2.23 -1.75 -4.08
C LEU A 75 -2.33 -2.30 -2.64
N PHE A 76 -3.21 -3.28 -2.41
CA PHE A 76 -3.37 -3.85 -1.07
C PHE A 76 -2.22 -4.76 -0.66
N ARG A 77 -1.48 -5.38 -1.60
CA ARG A 77 -0.21 -6.06 -1.27
C ARG A 77 0.83 -5.10 -0.69
N GLU A 78 0.83 -3.85 -1.15
CA GLU A 78 1.78 -2.83 -0.72
C GLU A 78 1.34 -2.10 0.55
N LYS A 79 0.04 -1.87 0.73
CA LYS A 79 -0.49 -1.06 1.85
C LYS A 79 -0.99 -1.87 3.04
N ASN A 80 -1.71 -2.97 2.79
CA ASN A 80 -2.26 -3.81 3.85
C ASN A 80 -2.53 -5.23 3.33
N PRO A 81 -1.50 -6.10 3.26
CA PRO A 81 -1.65 -7.44 2.68
C PRO A 81 -2.54 -8.36 3.52
N GLN A 82 -2.83 -8.03 4.78
CA GLN A 82 -3.68 -8.85 5.64
C GLN A 82 -5.15 -8.82 5.21
N LEU A 83 -5.58 -7.74 4.56
CA LEU A 83 -6.95 -7.59 4.04
C LEU A 83 -7.21 -8.48 2.82
N LEU A 84 -6.16 -8.97 2.16
CA LEU A 84 -6.26 -9.91 1.04
C LEU A 84 -6.33 -11.36 1.53
N GLU A 85 -7.05 -12.21 0.79
CA GLU A 85 -7.01 -13.65 0.99
C GLU A 85 -5.58 -14.19 0.78
N ARG A 86 -5.24 -15.30 1.45
CA ARG A 86 -3.90 -15.89 1.41
C ARG A 86 -3.38 -16.13 -0.01
N LYS A 87 -4.25 -16.52 -0.94
CA LYS A 87 -3.92 -16.77 -2.36
C LYS A 87 -3.50 -15.50 -3.11
N ASP A 88 -3.99 -14.34 -2.68
CA ASP A 88 -3.79 -13.06 -3.35
C ASP A 88 -2.66 -12.23 -2.76
N ARG A 89 -2.08 -12.62 -1.62
CA ARG A 89 -0.93 -11.93 -1.00
C ARG A 89 0.36 -12.03 -1.80
N GLY A 90 0.50 -13.04 -2.65
CA GLY A 90 1.75 -13.29 -3.37
C GLY A 90 2.89 -13.74 -2.45
N LYS A 91 4.14 -13.53 -2.88
CA LYS A 91 5.33 -13.81 -2.06
C LYS A 91 5.70 -12.54 -1.28
N PRO A 92 5.60 -12.53 0.07
CA PRO A 92 5.92 -11.35 0.85
C PRO A 92 7.41 -11.03 0.78
N THR A 93 7.74 -9.79 0.41
CA THR A 93 9.10 -9.25 0.58
C THR A 93 9.39 -9.00 2.07
N GLU A 94 10.66 -8.87 2.45
CA GLU A 94 11.01 -8.60 3.87
C GLU A 94 10.34 -7.32 4.38
N PHE A 95 10.34 -6.26 3.58
CA PHE A 95 9.64 -5.00 3.87
C PHE A 95 8.13 -5.17 4.15
N GLN A 96 7.48 -6.13 3.49
CA GLN A 96 6.04 -6.37 3.69
C GLN A 96 5.73 -7.13 4.97
N ARG A 97 6.71 -7.79 5.60
CA ARG A 97 6.51 -8.52 6.86
C ARG A 97 6.44 -7.57 8.06
N ASP A 98 7.16 -6.46 7.98
CA ASP A 98 7.22 -5.44 9.03
C ASP A 98 6.16 -4.34 8.87
N LEU A 99 5.33 -4.45 7.83
CA LEU A 99 4.31 -3.47 7.50
C LEU A 99 3.11 -3.64 8.44
N VAL A 100 3.09 -2.81 9.49
CA VAL A 100 1.95 -2.69 10.40
C VAL A 100 1.00 -1.63 9.82
N PRO A 101 -0.23 -2.00 9.40
CA PRO A 101 -1.22 -1.03 8.96
C PRO A 101 -1.52 -0.05 10.09
N LEU A 102 -1.50 1.25 9.81
CA LEU A 102 -1.89 2.28 10.76
C LEU A 102 -3.41 2.43 10.77
N ASP A 103 -3.97 2.62 11.96
CA ASP A 103 -5.38 2.93 12.12
C ASP A 103 -5.66 4.43 11.89
N TYR A 104 -6.94 4.77 11.76
CA TYR A 104 -7.37 6.14 11.54
C TYR A 104 -6.90 7.05 12.68
N GLY A 105 -6.13 8.09 12.33
CA GLY A 105 -5.57 9.03 13.30
C GLY A 105 -4.29 8.56 14.00
N GLN A 106 -3.80 7.34 13.72
CA GLN A 106 -2.55 6.86 14.26
C GLN A 106 -1.37 7.43 13.46
N SER A 107 -0.43 8.06 14.15
CA SER A 107 0.89 8.39 13.60
C SER A 107 1.94 7.52 14.27
N LYS A 108 2.86 6.97 13.48
CA LYS A 108 4.06 6.31 13.99
C LYS A 108 5.27 7.15 13.56
N PRO A 109 5.50 8.30 14.19
CA PRO A 109 6.63 9.14 13.86
C PRO A 109 7.92 8.36 14.14
N LYS A 110 8.79 8.23 13.13
CA LYS A 110 10.14 7.74 13.36
C LYS A 110 10.91 8.85 14.07
N SER A 111 11.52 8.53 15.21
CA SER A 111 12.40 9.44 15.96
C SER A 111 13.77 9.62 15.28
N TYR A 112 14.06 8.79 14.29
CA TYR A 112 15.31 8.77 13.53
C TYR A 112 15.01 8.76 12.03
N LEU A 113 15.94 9.28 11.23
CA LEU A 113 15.91 9.14 9.78
C LEU A 113 16.57 7.81 9.42
N GLU A 114 15.82 6.95 8.71
CA GLU A 114 16.33 5.65 8.25
C GLU A 114 17.42 5.88 7.20
N GLY A 115 18.62 5.35 7.43
CA GLY A 115 19.82 5.58 6.62
C GLY A 115 20.69 6.76 7.09
N ALA A 116 20.29 7.50 8.14
CA ALA A 116 21.15 8.54 8.72
C ALA A 116 22.32 7.96 9.54
N GLU A 117 22.21 6.70 9.97
CA GLU A 117 23.30 5.94 10.59
C GLU A 117 24.55 5.83 9.72
N ILE A 118 24.40 5.89 8.39
CA ILE A 118 25.52 5.85 7.43
C ILE A 118 26.33 7.14 7.51
N PHE A 119 25.66 8.30 7.60
CA PHE A 119 26.33 9.59 7.75
C PHE A 119 27.07 9.71 9.08
N GLN A 120 26.55 9.11 10.14
CA GLN A 120 27.22 9.10 11.44
C GLN A 120 28.53 8.30 11.38
N GLN A 121 28.53 7.16 10.67
CA GLN A 121 29.72 6.34 10.45
C GLN A 121 30.76 7.07 9.61
N ASP A 122 30.37 7.76 8.54
CA ASP A 122 31.30 8.54 7.72
C ASP A 122 31.97 9.68 8.51
N ILE A 123 31.25 10.31 9.44
CA ILE A 123 31.81 11.33 10.34
C ILE A 123 32.76 10.69 11.36
N ASP A 124 32.34 9.60 12.01
CA ASP A 124 33.16 8.90 13.00
C ASP A 124 34.45 8.32 12.39
N ASP A 125 34.42 7.88 11.13
CA ASP A 125 35.58 7.36 10.39
C ASP A 125 36.52 8.49 9.91
N GLN A 126 35.97 9.67 9.56
CA GLN A 126 36.79 10.86 9.28
C GLN A 126 37.47 11.41 10.54
N ASP A 127 36.77 11.44 11.67
CA ASP A 127 37.33 11.88 12.95
C ASP A 127 38.46 10.91 13.40
N LYS A 128 38.31 9.59 13.20
CA LYS A 128 39.39 8.63 13.49
C LYS A 128 40.62 8.80 12.58
N GLN A 129 40.43 9.07 11.28
CA GLN A 129 41.55 9.35 10.38
C GLN A 129 42.31 10.63 10.75
N SER A 130 41.61 11.64 11.26
CA SER A 130 42.25 12.90 11.69
C SER A 130 43.08 12.75 12.97
N ILE A 131 42.76 11.78 13.83
CA ILE A 131 43.50 11.53 15.08
C ILE A 131 44.78 10.72 14.81
N ASP A 132 44.79 9.83 13.81
CA ASP A 132 45.96 9.01 13.46
C ASP A 132 47.05 9.80 12.69
N GLU A 133 46.74 10.97 12.12
CA GLU A 133 47.70 11.84 11.41
C GLU A 133 48.50 12.77 12.35
N ASP A 134 48.00 13.05 13.56
CA ASP A 134 48.65 13.95 14.54
C ASP A 134 49.67 13.21 15.46
N ASP A 135 49.77 11.88 15.39
CA ASP A 135 50.64 11.04 16.24
C ASP A 135 51.93 10.54 15.52
N GLN A 136 52.31 11.13 14.37
CA GLN A 136 53.51 10.74 13.58
C GLN A 136 54.67 11.75 13.55
N ASP A 137 54.67 12.77 14.42
CA ASP A 137 55.82 13.68 14.61
C ASP A 137 56.43 13.52 16.02
N ASP A 138 57.32 12.53 16.20
CA ASP A 138 58.38 12.49 17.23
C ASP A 138 59.56 11.61 16.80
#